data_AF-A0A7C4XEA9-F1
#
_entry.id   AF-A0A7C4XEA9-F1
#
_cell.length_a   1.000
_cell.length_b   1.000
_cell.length_c   1.000
_cell.angle_alpha   90.00
_cell.angle_beta   90.00
_cell.angle_gamma   90.00
#
_symmetry.space_group_name_H-M   'P 1'
#
loop_
_entity.id
_entity.type
_entity.pdbx_description
1 polymer ?
#
loop_
_entity_poly.entity_id
_entity_poly.type
_entity_poly.pdbx_seq_one_letter_code
_entity_poly.pdbx_strand_id
1 'polypeptide(L)'
;MAATNPLGRLLTLHLTKWLKARGFSRHGYSFVKRHNGNRLLVHFQVWKERSTAAEIIFTVNLGVLSKRLSWLTDNRDPPKVPAIGECHWRERLGVLLPARRDYWWSVDETRIAGLAAELEDALGSFGLPAMERVASDDSLRNLWLSGSSPGLTSFERLRYLSLLLVEIGPRSELDRVLGELRSQSRGMPWEQTAEQHIRRIDSMKATN
;
A
#
# COMPACT_ATOMS: atom_id res chain seq x y z
N MET A 1 -25.33 11.80 17.90
CA MET A 1 -24.01 11.23 17.50
C MET A 1 -24.11 9.72 17.67
N ALA A 2 -24.01 8.93 16.60
CA ALA A 2 -24.08 7.48 16.72
C ALA A 2 -22.95 6.98 17.63
N ALA A 3 -23.27 6.08 18.57
CA ALA A 3 -22.29 5.48 19.47
C ALA A 3 -21.18 4.85 18.61
N THR A 4 -20.02 5.50 18.61
CA THR A 4 -18.87 5.06 17.85
C THR A 4 -18.28 3.89 18.63
N ASN A 5 -18.13 2.71 18.01
CA ASN A 5 -17.57 1.52 18.67
C ASN A 5 -16.14 1.80 19.24
N PRO A 6 -15.57 0.89 20.06
CA PRO A 6 -14.28 1.11 20.72
C PRO A 6 -13.16 1.54 19.76
N LEU A 7 -13.05 0.91 18.59
CA LEU A 7 -12.06 1.30 17.57
C LEU A 7 -12.31 2.72 17.06
N GLY A 8 -13.53 3.08 16.71
CA GLY A 8 -13.80 4.42 16.21
C GLY A 8 -13.54 5.50 17.28
N ARG A 9 -13.73 5.21 18.58
CA ARG A 9 -13.31 6.10 19.68
C ARG A 9 -11.81 6.18 19.81
N LEU A 10 -11.08 5.06 19.81
CA LEU A 10 -9.62 5.01 19.75
C LEU A 10 -9.06 5.92 18.64
N LEU A 11 -9.61 5.79 17.44
CA LEU A 11 -9.20 6.60 16.30
C LEU A 11 -9.54 8.09 16.49
N THR A 12 -10.71 8.41 17.04
CA THR A 12 -11.18 9.80 17.19
C THR A 12 -10.44 10.55 18.28
N LEU A 13 -10.32 9.93 19.45
CA LEU A 13 -9.77 10.55 20.65
C LEU A 13 -8.24 10.66 20.59
N HIS A 14 -7.57 9.67 19.99
CA HIS A 14 -6.10 9.59 20.02
C HIS A 14 -5.49 9.74 18.62
N LEU A 15 -5.68 8.74 17.74
CA LEU A 15 -4.90 8.66 16.51
C LEU A 15 -5.20 9.76 15.50
N THR A 16 -6.40 10.35 15.50
CA THR A 16 -6.75 11.41 14.55
C THR A 16 -5.85 12.62 14.70
N LYS A 17 -5.61 13.08 15.93
CA LYS A 17 -4.73 14.24 16.16
C LYS A 17 -3.28 13.90 15.79
N TRP A 18 -2.82 12.73 16.22
CA TRP A 18 -1.45 12.28 15.98
C TRP A 18 -1.11 12.08 14.49
N LEU A 19 -2.02 11.47 13.71
CA LEU A 19 -1.85 11.29 12.26
C LEU A 19 -2.06 12.59 11.48
N LYS A 20 -2.97 13.47 11.91
CA LYS A 20 -3.14 14.81 11.29
C LYS A 20 -1.89 15.67 11.40
N ALA A 21 -1.23 15.65 12.55
CA ALA A 21 0.06 16.34 12.74
C ALA A 21 1.15 15.86 11.75
N ARG A 22 0.97 14.67 11.17
CA ARG A 22 1.88 14.05 10.18
C ARG A 22 1.38 14.16 8.74
N GLY A 23 0.34 14.96 8.51
CA GLY A 23 -0.20 15.26 7.17
C GLY A 23 -1.27 14.30 6.67
N PHE A 24 -1.79 13.39 7.51
CA PHE A 24 -2.87 12.50 7.13
C PHE A 24 -4.25 13.11 7.38
N SER A 25 -5.18 12.86 6.47
CA SER A 25 -6.60 13.18 6.61
C SER A 25 -7.42 11.92 6.87
N ARG A 26 -8.37 11.98 7.81
CA ARG A 26 -9.19 10.83 8.20
C ARG A 26 -10.42 10.66 7.30
N HIS A 27 -10.70 9.41 6.95
CA HIS A 27 -11.85 8.94 6.19
C HIS A 27 -12.35 7.61 6.78
N GLY A 28 -13.27 7.68 7.75
CA GLY A 28 -13.74 6.49 8.48
C GLY A 28 -12.60 5.81 9.26
N TYR A 29 -12.28 4.58 8.87
CA TYR A 29 -11.15 3.79 9.39
C TYR A 29 -9.89 3.89 8.53
N SER A 30 -9.86 4.82 7.57
CA SER A 30 -8.69 5.09 6.75
C SER A 30 -8.12 6.47 7.05
N PHE A 31 -6.81 6.60 6.89
CA PHE A 31 -6.08 7.86 6.94
C PHE A 31 -5.24 7.96 5.68
N VAL A 32 -5.31 9.11 5.00
CA VAL A 32 -4.65 9.31 3.71
C VAL A 32 -3.79 10.56 3.73
N LYS A 33 -2.54 10.43 3.32
CA LYS A 33 -1.59 11.53 3.09
C LYS A 33 -1.25 11.59 1.59
N ARG A 34 -1.17 12.80 1.03
CA ARG A 34 -0.64 13.00 -0.33
C ARG A 34 0.86 13.24 -0.24
N HIS A 35 1.64 12.62 -1.12
CA HIS A 35 3.08 12.84 -1.22
C HIS A 35 3.46 12.85 -2.71
N ASN A 36 3.88 14.00 -3.25
CA ASN A 36 4.27 14.15 -4.66
C ASN A 36 3.25 13.55 -5.66
N GLY A 37 1.95 13.74 -5.40
CA GLY A 37 0.88 13.18 -6.21
C GLY A 37 0.44 11.76 -5.83
N ASN A 38 1.31 10.98 -5.20
CA ASN A 38 1.03 9.64 -4.67
C ASN A 38 0.14 9.69 -3.41
N ARG A 39 -0.39 8.54 -2.99
CA ARG A 39 -1.21 8.39 -1.77
C ARG A 39 -0.54 7.42 -0.82
N LEU A 40 -0.43 7.82 0.44
CA LEU A 40 -0.07 6.96 1.56
C LEU A 40 -1.35 6.67 2.34
N LEU A 41 -1.67 5.39 2.52
CA LEU A 41 -2.87 4.89 3.18
C LEU A 41 -2.49 4.17 4.48
N VAL A 42 -3.10 4.55 5.59
CA VAL A 42 -3.17 3.74 6.82
C VAL A 42 -4.61 3.32 7.01
N HIS A 43 -4.91 2.03 6.96
CA HIS A 43 -6.26 1.48 7.02
C HIS A 43 -6.43 0.47 8.15
N PHE A 44 -7.37 0.76 9.06
CA PHE A 44 -7.74 -0.11 10.16
C PHE A 44 -8.82 -1.09 9.69
N GLN A 45 -8.43 -2.31 9.36
CA GLN A 45 -9.33 -3.35 8.88
C GLN A 45 -9.86 -4.16 10.07
N VAL A 46 -11.18 -4.12 10.24
CA VAL A 46 -11.89 -4.89 11.27
C VAL A 46 -12.08 -6.34 10.82
N TRP A 47 -11.85 -7.28 11.73
CA TRP A 47 -12.29 -8.66 11.58
C TRP A 47 -13.76 -8.77 11.98
N LYS A 48 -14.66 -8.70 10.99
CA LYS A 48 -16.10 -8.62 11.25
C LYS A 48 -16.63 -9.85 11.99
N GLU A 49 -16.16 -11.05 11.62
CA GLU A 49 -16.62 -12.33 12.17
C GLU A 49 -16.15 -12.57 13.61
N ARG A 50 -15.12 -11.85 14.07
CA ARG A 50 -14.54 -12.00 15.42
C ARG A 50 -14.78 -10.80 16.32
N SER A 51 -15.29 -9.70 15.78
CA SER A 51 -15.58 -8.49 16.54
C SER A 51 -17.01 -8.51 17.08
N THR A 52 -17.19 -7.90 18.25
CA THR A 52 -18.49 -7.65 18.87
C THR A 52 -18.72 -6.15 19.02
N ALA A 53 -19.85 -5.74 19.58
CA ALA A 53 -20.09 -4.32 19.90
C ALA A 53 -19.16 -3.79 21.02
N ALA A 54 -18.75 -4.67 21.94
CA ALA A 54 -17.94 -4.33 23.11
C ALA A 54 -16.42 -4.45 22.85
N GLU A 55 -16.03 -5.29 21.90
CA GLU A 55 -14.64 -5.59 21.58
C GLU A 55 -14.45 -5.66 20.06
N ILE A 56 -13.52 -4.88 19.53
CA ILE A 56 -13.21 -4.85 18.10
C ILE A 56 -11.84 -5.46 17.86
N ILE A 57 -11.78 -6.49 17.03
CA ILE A 57 -10.53 -7.10 16.57
C ILE A 57 -10.19 -6.51 15.20
N PHE A 58 -8.97 -6.02 15.04
CA PHE A 58 -8.55 -5.35 13.82
C PHE A 58 -7.05 -5.50 13.55
N THR A 59 -6.66 -5.18 12.34
CA THR A 59 -5.27 -5.04 11.92
C THR A 59 -5.06 -3.71 11.22
N VAL A 60 -3.81 -3.29 11.05
CA VAL A 60 -3.46 -2.03 10.38
C VAL A 60 -2.74 -2.35 9.09
N ASN A 61 -3.40 -2.07 7.97
CA ASN A 61 -2.80 -2.17 6.65
C ASN A 61 -2.19 -0.82 6.24
N LEU A 62 -1.03 -0.87 5.63
CA LEU A 62 -0.29 0.27 5.11
C LEU A 62 -0.21 0.13 3.59
N GLY A 63 -0.45 1.22 2.86
CA GLY A 63 -0.45 1.21 1.41
C GLY A 63 0.21 2.44 0.79
N VAL A 64 0.92 2.27 -0.32
CA VAL A 64 1.33 3.38 -1.19
C VAL A 64 0.75 3.16 -2.59
N LEU A 65 0.04 4.17 -3.09
CA LEU A 65 -0.52 4.18 -4.44
C LEU A 65 0.16 5.30 -5.25
N SER A 66 0.73 4.91 -6.39
CA SER A 66 1.41 5.81 -7.32
C SER A 66 0.42 6.44 -8.30
N LYS A 67 0.39 7.77 -8.36
CA LYS A 67 -0.44 8.50 -9.31
C LYS A 67 -0.07 8.18 -10.75
N ARG A 68 1.23 8.10 -11.04
CA ARG A 68 1.73 7.80 -12.38
C ARG A 68 1.24 6.43 -12.83
N LEU A 69 1.38 5.42 -11.97
CA LEU A 69 0.91 4.07 -12.29
C LEU A 69 -0.62 4.02 -12.46
N SER A 70 -1.40 4.72 -11.64
CA SER A 70 -2.87 4.79 -11.84
C SER A 70 -3.24 5.37 -13.21
N TRP A 71 -2.54 6.41 -13.68
CA TRP A 71 -2.75 6.93 -15.02
C TRP A 71 -2.34 5.93 -16.11
N LEU A 72 -1.22 5.25 -15.95
CA LEU A 72 -0.73 4.30 -16.94
C LEU A 72 -1.59 3.02 -16.99
N THR A 73 -2.14 2.55 -15.87
CA THR A 73 -2.89 1.28 -15.85
C THR A 73 -4.37 1.49 -16.09
N ASP A 74 -4.95 2.54 -15.51
CA ASP A 74 -6.39 2.72 -15.41
C ASP A 74 -6.87 4.00 -16.13
N ASN A 75 -5.95 4.79 -16.70
CA ASN A 75 -6.23 6.09 -17.32
C ASN A 75 -7.05 7.04 -16.42
N ARG A 76 -6.72 7.06 -15.12
CA ARG A 76 -7.40 7.90 -14.12
C ARG A 76 -6.45 8.39 -13.03
N ASP A 77 -6.83 9.50 -12.42
CA ASP A 77 -6.22 9.94 -11.16
C ASP A 77 -6.54 8.97 -10.01
N PRO A 78 -5.63 8.83 -9.03
CA PRO A 78 -5.89 8.08 -7.81
C PRO A 78 -7.17 8.52 -7.10
N PRO A 79 -7.98 7.59 -6.58
CA PRO A 79 -9.11 7.94 -5.74
C PRO A 79 -8.65 8.76 -4.53
N LYS A 80 -9.56 9.57 -3.98
CA LYS A 80 -9.29 10.35 -2.76
C LYS A 80 -8.91 9.44 -1.59
N VAL A 81 -9.58 8.28 -1.49
CA VAL A 81 -9.32 7.25 -0.49
C VAL A 81 -9.19 5.91 -1.24
N PRO A 82 -7.97 5.41 -1.48
CA PRO A 82 -7.80 4.13 -2.14
C PRO A 82 -8.22 2.98 -1.23
N ALA A 83 -8.74 1.91 -1.82
CA ALA A 83 -8.78 0.62 -1.15
C ALA A 83 -7.35 0.08 -1.01
N ILE A 84 -7.08 -0.73 0.02
CA ILE A 84 -5.76 -1.35 0.17
C ILE A 84 -5.38 -2.17 -1.06
N GLY A 85 -6.37 -2.83 -1.70
CA GLY A 85 -6.19 -3.60 -2.93
C GLY A 85 -5.68 -2.79 -4.13
N GLU A 86 -5.90 -1.48 -4.15
CA GLU A 86 -5.48 -0.58 -5.25
C GLU A 86 -4.05 -0.03 -5.05
N CYS A 87 -3.43 -0.28 -3.90
CA CYS A 87 -2.09 0.23 -3.62
C CYS A 87 -1.00 -0.63 -4.29
N HIS A 88 0.04 0.01 -4.83
CA HIS A 88 1.17 -0.64 -5.50
C HIS A 88 2.25 -1.13 -4.52
N TRP A 89 2.24 -0.63 -3.28
CA TRP A 89 2.96 -1.24 -2.16
C TRP A 89 1.97 -1.45 -1.03
N ARG A 90 2.00 -2.63 -0.40
CA ARG A 90 1.06 -3.00 0.66
C ARG A 90 1.80 -3.81 1.72
N GLU A 91 1.60 -3.47 2.98
CA GLU A 91 2.13 -4.25 4.09
C GLU A 91 1.23 -4.14 5.32
N ARG A 92 1.18 -5.19 6.13
CA ARG A 92 0.52 -5.14 7.44
C ARG A 92 1.50 -4.66 8.48
N LEU A 93 1.06 -3.73 9.33
CA LEU A 93 1.91 -3.13 10.36
C LEU A 93 2.58 -4.22 11.24
N GLY A 94 1.86 -5.30 11.57
CA GLY A 94 2.41 -6.41 12.36
C GLY A 94 3.66 -7.06 11.75
N VAL A 95 3.74 -7.15 10.41
CA VAL A 95 4.89 -7.71 9.69
C VAL A 95 6.12 -6.81 9.80
N LEU A 96 5.91 -5.50 9.97
CA LEU A 96 6.99 -4.52 10.14
C LEU A 96 7.53 -4.44 11.58
N LEU A 97 6.78 -4.98 12.56
CA LEU A 97 7.24 -5.03 13.95
C LEU A 97 8.41 -6.01 14.11
N PRO A 98 9.22 -5.90 15.19
CA PRO A 98 10.36 -6.80 15.43
C PRO A 98 10.00 -8.29 15.40
N ALA A 99 8.79 -8.64 15.82
CA ALA A 99 8.29 -10.03 15.80
C ALA A 99 7.93 -10.55 14.39
N ARG A 100 7.81 -9.66 13.39
CA ARG A 100 7.55 -9.96 11.97
C ARG A 100 6.40 -10.95 11.73
N ARG A 101 5.25 -10.71 12.37
CA ARG A 101 4.08 -11.60 12.28
C ARG A 101 2.82 -10.84 11.95
N ASP A 102 1.88 -11.48 11.27
CA ASP A 102 0.54 -10.91 11.13
C ASP A 102 -0.07 -10.73 12.52
N TYR A 103 -0.32 -9.47 12.89
CA TYR A 103 -0.76 -9.10 14.22
C TYR A 103 -2.15 -8.47 14.12
N TRP A 104 -3.03 -8.99 14.97
CA TRP A 104 -4.39 -8.51 15.14
C TRP A 104 -4.53 -7.95 16.55
N TRP A 105 -4.77 -6.65 16.64
CA TRP A 105 -5.08 -5.97 17.88
C TRP A 105 -6.53 -6.22 18.29
N SER A 106 -6.79 -6.15 19.58
CA SER A 106 -8.13 -6.08 20.13
C SER A 106 -8.30 -4.82 20.97
N VAL A 107 -9.45 -4.15 20.82
CA VAL A 107 -9.81 -2.95 21.58
C VAL A 107 -11.22 -3.05 22.15
N ASP A 108 -11.30 -2.88 23.46
CA ASP A 108 -12.50 -2.57 24.24
C ASP A 108 -12.34 -1.18 24.88
N GLU A 109 -13.32 -0.73 25.66
CA GLU A 109 -13.29 0.58 26.34
C GLU A 109 -12.10 0.77 27.28
N THR A 110 -11.68 -0.28 27.97
CA THR A 110 -10.62 -0.23 28.99
C THR A 110 -9.23 -0.13 28.36
N ARG A 111 -9.09 -0.62 27.12
CA ARG A 111 -7.80 -0.68 26.43
C ARG A 111 -7.51 0.51 25.53
N ILE A 112 -8.46 1.44 25.33
CA ILE A 112 -8.33 2.54 24.36
C ILE A 112 -7.03 3.34 24.56
N ALA A 113 -6.78 3.85 25.76
CA ALA A 113 -5.63 4.72 26.01
C ALA A 113 -4.28 3.97 25.87
N GLY A 114 -4.19 2.76 26.43
CA GLY A 114 -2.97 1.94 26.35
C GLY A 114 -2.66 1.53 24.92
N LEU A 115 -3.67 1.11 24.17
CA LEU A 115 -3.52 0.72 22.77
C LEU A 115 -3.20 1.91 21.86
N ALA A 116 -3.69 3.11 22.19
CA ALA A 116 -3.32 4.31 21.44
C ALA A 116 -1.80 4.54 21.46
N ALA A 117 -1.18 4.50 22.65
CA ALA A 117 0.26 4.68 22.78
C ALA A 117 1.04 3.59 22.05
N GLU A 118 0.59 2.34 22.13
CA GLU A 118 1.18 1.22 21.39
C GLU A 118 1.13 1.44 19.88
N LEU A 119 -0.02 1.86 19.34
CA LEU A 119 -0.18 2.10 17.91
C LEU A 119 0.60 3.34 17.43
N GLU A 120 0.67 4.40 18.24
CA GLU A 120 1.47 5.58 17.93
C GLU A 120 2.97 5.23 17.84
N ASP A 121 3.47 4.43 18.77
CA ASP A 121 4.85 3.93 18.71
C ASP A 121 5.05 2.99 17.51
N ALA A 122 4.20 1.99 17.33
CA ALA A 122 4.30 1.05 16.20
C ALA A 122 4.28 1.77 14.84
N LEU A 123 3.35 2.72 14.65
CA LEU A 123 3.28 3.52 13.43
C LEU A 123 4.46 4.48 13.31
N GLY A 124 4.87 5.14 14.40
CA GLY A 124 5.94 6.13 14.39
C GLY A 124 7.32 5.52 14.14
N SER A 125 7.58 4.37 14.75
CA SER A 125 8.87 3.68 14.74
C SER A 125 9.03 2.75 13.54
N PHE A 126 7.95 2.15 13.02
CA PHE A 126 8.02 1.15 11.95
C PHE A 126 7.14 1.48 10.74
N GLY A 127 5.86 1.76 10.97
CA GLY A 127 4.88 1.88 9.88
C GLY A 127 5.13 3.05 8.92
N LEU A 128 5.10 4.27 9.45
CA LEU A 128 5.27 5.49 8.65
C LEU A 128 6.66 5.59 8.02
N PRO A 129 7.78 5.30 8.72
CA PRO A 129 9.09 5.24 8.08
C PRO A 129 9.16 4.25 6.92
N ALA A 130 8.52 3.07 7.04
CA ALA A 130 8.49 2.11 5.94
C ALA A 130 7.73 2.64 4.71
N MET A 131 6.59 3.30 4.91
CA MET A 131 5.83 3.93 3.83
C MET A 131 6.60 5.08 3.17
N GLU A 132 7.28 5.91 3.96
CA GLU A 132 8.01 7.08 3.47
C GLU A 132 9.21 6.67 2.60
N ARG A 133 9.88 5.56 2.92
CA ARG A 133 10.95 4.98 2.09
C ARG A 133 10.50 4.59 0.68
N VAL A 134 9.20 4.37 0.48
CA VAL A 134 8.63 3.88 -0.80
C VAL A 134 7.54 4.82 -1.33
N ALA A 135 7.51 6.07 -0.86
CA ALA A 135 6.44 7.02 -1.16
C ALA A 135 6.49 7.60 -2.58
N SER A 136 7.65 7.55 -3.24
CA SER A 136 7.89 8.09 -4.59
C SER A 136 7.92 6.99 -5.66
N ASP A 137 7.68 7.37 -6.92
CA ASP A 137 7.78 6.44 -8.05
C ASP A 137 9.20 5.87 -8.19
N ASP A 138 10.23 6.70 -8.01
CA ASP A 138 11.64 6.26 -8.00
C ASP A 138 11.91 5.23 -6.91
N SER A 139 11.41 5.46 -5.70
CA SER A 139 11.59 4.50 -4.60
C SER A 139 10.84 3.18 -4.81
N LEU A 140 9.62 3.22 -5.39
CA LEU A 140 8.89 2.01 -5.76
C LEU A 140 9.62 1.23 -6.84
N ARG A 141 10.09 1.90 -7.89
CA ARG A 141 10.92 1.31 -8.94
C ARG A 141 12.16 0.64 -8.34
N ASN A 142 12.92 1.36 -7.52
CA ASN A 142 14.16 0.86 -6.94
C ASN A 142 13.91 -0.34 -6.02
N LEU A 143 12.82 -0.32 -5.24
CA LEU A 143 12.40 -1.46 -4.45
C LEU A 143 12.12 -2.69 -5.34
N TRP A 144 11.36 -2.53 -6.42
CA TRP A 144 11.02 -3.64 -7.30
C TRP A 144 12.22 -4.14 -8.12
N LEU A 145 13.16 -3.27 -8.47
CA LEU A 145 14.44 -3.66 -9.08
C LEU A 145 15.27 -4.57 -8.17
N SER A 146 15.18 -4.38 -6.84
CA SER A 146 15.83 -5.28 -5.86
C SER A 146 15.18 -6.67 -5.77
N GLY A 147 14.05 -6.90 -6.47
CA GLY A 147 13.25 -8.11 -6.38
C GLY A 147 12.23 -8.11 -5.23
N SER A 148 12.30 -7.16 -4.29
CA SER A 148 11.31 -7.03 -3.22
C SER A 148 10.00 -6.46 -3.75
N SER A 149 8.85 -7.05 -3.42
CA SER A 149 7.53 -6.52 -3.80
C SER A 149 6.45 -6.78 -2.74
N PRO A 150 6.54 -6.10 -1.58
CA PRO A 150 5.58 -6.29 -0.49
C PRO A 150 4.15 -6.09 -0.95
N GLY A 151 3.37 -7.15 -0.73
CA GLY A 151 1.97 -7.20 -1.08
C GLY A 151 1.68 -7.20 -2.57
N LEU A 152 2.62 -7.48 -3.47
CA LEU A 152 2.34 -7.74 -4.89
C LEU A 152 2.77 -9.15 -5.29
N THR A 153 2.07 -9.72 -6.27
CA THR A 153 2.55 -10.89 -7.00
C THR A 153 3.77 -10.53 -7.88
N SER A 154 4.57 -11.53 -8.26
CA SER A 154 5.68 -11.32 -9.20
C SER A 154 5.20 -10.74 -10.53
N PHE A 155 4.02 -11.15 -11.00
CA PHE A 155 3.40 -10.61 -12.21
C PHE A 155 3.07 -9.12 -12.09
N GLU A 156 2.38 -8.70 -11.02
CA GLU A 156 2.07 -7.28 -10.76
C GLU A 156 3.35 -6.45 -10.63
N ARG A 157 4.35 -6.97 -9.89
CA ARG A 157 5.66 -6.32 -9.74
C ARG A 157 6.29 -6.02 -11.10
N LEU A 158 6.42 -7.02 -11.97
CA LEU A 158 7.10 -6.88 -13.26
C LEU A 158 6.31 -5.96 -14.21
N ARG A 159 4.98 -6.01 -14.17
CA ARG A 159 4.12 -5.10 -14.95
C ARG A 159 4.24 -3.65 -14.52
N TYR A 160 4.18 -3.35 -13.23
CA TYR A 160 4.34 -1.98 -12.75
C TYR A 160 5.77 -1.48 -12.89
N LEU A 161 6.76 -2.34 -12.65
CA LEU A 161 8.17 -2.00 -12.83
C LEU A 161 8.48 -1.63 -14.28
N SER A 162 8.04 -2.42 -15.27
CA SER A 162 8.27 -2.10 -16.69
C SER A 162 7.66 -0.75 -17.10
N LEU A 163 6.48 -0.40 -16.56
CA LEU A 163 5.88 0.93 -16.75
C LEU A 163 6.74 2.04 -16.15
N LEU A 164 7.27 1.87 -14.94
CA LEU A 164 8.16 2.89 -14.35
C LEU A 164 9.50 2.97 -15.09
N LEU A 165 10.06 1.85 -15.56
CA LEU A 165 11.33 1.85 -16.30
C LEU A 165 11.23 2.57 -17.65
N VAL A 166 10.13 2.43 -18.38
CA VAL A 166 9.96 3.16 -19.65
C VAL A 166 9.75 4.66 -19.40
N GLU A 167 9.04 5.02 -18.33
CA GLU A 167 8.66 6.41 -18.01
C GLU A 167 9.74 7.22 -17.29
N ILE A 168 10.46 6.62 -16.34
CA ILE A 168 11.45 7.32 -15.49
C ILE A 168 12.83 6.65 -15.50
N GLY A 169 13.03 5.62 -16.32
CA GLY A 169 14.31 4.89 -16.40
C GLY A 169 14.61 4.06 -15.15
N PRO A 170 15.79 3.42 -15.05
CA PRO A 170 16.77 3.29 -16.13
C PRO A 170 16.27 2.31 -17.20
N ARG A 171 16.19 2.76 -18.46
CA ARG A 171 15.65 1.93 -19.55
C ARG A 171 16.51 0.71 -19.89
N SER A 172 17.78 0.72 -19.50
CA SER A 172 18.69 -0.43 -19.66
C SER A 172 18.20 -1.69 -18.96
N GLU A 173 17.38 -1.57 -17.91
CA GLU A 173 16.82 -2.72 -17.18
C GLU A 173 15.57 -3.31 -17.86
N LEU A 174 15.00 -2.62 -18.84
CA LEU A 174 13.67 -2.94 -19.35
C LEU A 174 13.62 -4.29 -20.06
N ASP A 175 14.59 -4.59 -20.92
CA ASP A 175 14.61 -5.84 -21.68
C ASP A 175 14.76 -7.05 -20.76
N ARG A 176 15.56 -6.91 -19.69
CA ARG A 176 15.67 -7.94 -18.63
C ARG A 176 14.33 -8.18 -17.95
N VAL A 177 13.64 -7.12 -17.53
CA VAL A 177 12.34 -7.19 -16.83
C VAL A 177 11.25 -7.76 -17.73
N LEU A 178 11.19 -7.38 -19.01
CA LEU A 178 10.23 -7.94 -19.97
C LEU A 178 10.53 -9.41 -20.28
N GLY A 179 11.81 -9.79 -20.37
CA GLY A 179 12.24 -11.18 -20.50
C GLY A 179 11.81 -12.03 -19.31
N GLU A 180 11.99 -11.53 -18.08
CA GLU A 180 11.52 -12.19 -16.86
C GLU A 180 9.99 -12.34 -16.85
N LEU A 181 9.25 -11.28 -17.21
CA LEU A 181 7.79 -11.29 -17.29
C LEU A 181 7.31 -12.38 -18.26
N ARG A 182 7.89 -12.41 -19.47
CA ARG A 182 7.58 -13.43 -20.48
C ARG A 182 7.88 -14.84 -19.99
N SER A 183 9.04 -15.03 -19.34
CA SER A 183 9.44 -16.34 -18.84
C SER A 183 8.50 -16.84 -17.74
N GLN A 184 8.09 -15.97 -16.81
CA GLN A 184 7.20 -16.34 -15.70
C GLN A 184 5.74 -16.50 -16.12
N SER A 185 5.34 -15.91 -17.25
CA SER A 185 3.97 -16.01 -17.73
C SER A 185 3.70 -17.21 -18.62
N ARG A 186 4.74 -17.85 -19.19
CA ARG A 186 4.59 -18.97 -20.12
C ARG A 186 3.83 -20.14 -19.50
N GLY A 187 2.77 -20.60 -20.17
CA GLY A 187 1.89 -21.68 -19.71
C GLY A 187 0.93 -21.28 -18.59
N MET A 188 0.98 -20.04 -18.11
CA MET A 188 0.08 -19.56 -17.06
C MET A 188 -1.21 -18.98 -17.67
N PRO A 189 -2.34 -18.99 -16.94
CA PRO A 189 -3.60 -18.43 -17.44
C PRO A 189 -3.52 -16.95 -17.88
N TRP A 190 -2.52 -16.21 -17.40
CA TRP A 190 -2.28 -14.80 -17.73
C TRP A 190 -1.21 -14.58 -18.80
N GLU A 191 -0.73 -15.61 -19.50
CA GLU A 191 0.29 -15.49 -20.56
C GLU A 191 -0.08 -14.45 -21.62
N GLN A 192 -1.31 -14.53 -22.14
CA GLN A 192 -1.79 -13.59 -23.16
C GLN A 192 -1.82 -12.14 -22.64
N THR A 193 -2.17 -11.95 -21.37
CA THR A 193 -2.16 -10.62 -20.73
C THR A 193 -0.73 -10.10 -20.60
N ALA A 194 0.24 -10.96 -20.27
CA ALA A 194 1.65 -10.59 -20.20
C ALA A 194 2.17 -10.16 -21.57
N GLU A 195 1.88 -10.91 -22.63
CA GLU A 195 2.31 -10.59 -23.99
C GLU A 195 1.67 -9.30 -24.52
N GLN A 196 0.39 -9.04 -24.21
CA GLN A 196 -0.25 -7.76 -24.52
C GLN A 196 0.44 -6.59 -23.80
N HIS A 197 0.79 -6.77 -22.52
CA HIS A 197 1.52 -5.77 -21.75
C HIS A 197 2.91 -5.51 -22.34
N ILE A 198 3.65 -6.55 -22.73
CA ILE A 198 4.98 -6.40 -23.34
C ILE A 198 4.91 -5.61 -24.65
N ARG A 199 3.99 -5.96 -25.56
CA ARG A 199 3.80 -5.21 -26.82
C ARG A 199 3.46 -3.73 -26.58
N ARG A 200 2.66 -3.47 -25.54
CA ARG A 200 2.33 -2.10 -25.12
C ARG A 200 3.59 -1.35 -24.68
N ILE A 201 4.44 -1.96 -23.86
CA ILE A 201 5.70 -1.35 -23.44
C ILE A 201 6.62 -1.09 -24.63
N ASP A 202 6.74 -2.03 -25.56
CA ASP A 202 7.55 -1.84 -26.78
C ASP A 202 7.07 -0.64 -27.61
N SER A 203 5.75 -0.45 -27.70
CA SER A 203 5.17 0.73 -28.36
C SER A 203 5.50 2.03 -27.63
N MET A 204 5.48 2.02 -26.29
CA MET A 204 5.87 3.18 -25.48
C MET A 204 7.36 3.52 -25.64
N LYS A 205 8.24 2.51 -25.73
CA LYS A 205 9.69 2.70 -25.97
C LYS A 205 9.97 3.44 -27.27
N ALA A 206 9.15 3.24 -28.31
CA ALA A 206 9.34 3.86 -29.61
C ALA A 206 8.90 5.34 -29.65
N THR A 207 8.10 5.78 -28.68
CA THR A 207 7.47 7.12 -28.68
C THR A 207 8.18 8.13 -27.78
N ASN A 208 9.01 7.66 -26.84
CA ASN A 208 9.75 8.49 -25.88
C ASN A 208 11.26 8.42 -26.10
#